data_AF-A0A0D0AJV4-F1
#
_entry.id   AF-A0A0D0AJV4-F1
#
_cell.length_a   1.000
_cell.length_b   1.000
_cell.length_c   1.000
_cell.angle_alpha   90.00
_cell.angle_beta   90.00
_cell.angle_gamma   90.00
#
_symmetry.space_group_name_H-M   'P 1'
#
loop_
_entity.id
_entity.type
_entity.pdbx_description
1 polymer ?
#
loop_
_entity_poly.entity_id
_entity_poly.type
_entity_poly.pdbx_seq_one_letter_code
_entity_poly.pdbx_strand_id
1 'polypeptide(L)' 'MADDVEQCRVALKRCPPDHSDRPKFLNKLAVSLRKRFTQRGVPSDLDESIELLRAALLLRPPGHSDRS' A
#
# COMPACT_ATOMS: atom_id res chain seq x y z
N MET A 1 -20.41 -1.65 4.22
CA MET A 1 -19.20 -1.48 3.41
C MET A 1 -18.05 -1.27 4.37
N ALA A 2 -17.39 -2.35 4.82
CA ALA A 2 -16.21 -2.18 5.67
C ALA A 2 -15.12 -1.51 4.83
N ASP A 3 -14.52 -0.43 5.32
CA ASP A 3 -13.47 0.34 4.64
C ASP A 3 -12.40 -0.61 4.07
N ASP A 4 -12.29 -0.71 2.74
CA ASP A 4 -11.24 -1.50 2.04
C ASP A 4 -9.83 -1.19 2.57
N VAL A 5 -9.65 0.06 3.04
CA VAL A 5 -8.44 0.55 3.72
C VAL A 5 -8.16 -0.22 5.01
N GLU A 6 -9.16 -0.41 5.88
CA GLU A 6 -8.98 -1.13 7.15
C GLU A 6 -8.72 -2.62 6.93
N GLN A 7 -9.38 -3.25 5.96
CA GLN A 7 -9.08 -4.64 5.60
C GLN A 7 -7.63 -4.79 5.10
N CYS A 8 -7.16 -3.87 4.25
CA CYS A 8 -5.78 -3.87 3.78
C CYS A 8 -4.77 -3.66 4.92
N ARG A 9 -5.07 -2.79 5.90
CA ARG A 9 -4.23 -2.57 7.09
C ARG A 9 -4.11 -3.82 7.96
N VAL A 10 -5.22 -4.52 8.19
CA VAL A 10 -5.21 -5.79 8.95
C VAL A 10 -4.39 -6.86 8.22
N ALA A 11 -4.54 -6.98 6.91
CA ALA A 11 -3.74 -7.91 6.10
C ALA A 11 -2.24 -7.59 6.19
N LEU A 12 -1.88 -6.30 6.14
CA LEU A 12 -0.49 -5.86 6.20
C LEU A 12 0.15 -6.08 7.58
N LYS A 13 -0.61 -5.93 8.66
CA LYS A 13 -0.18 -6.26 10.02
C LYS A 13 0.10 -7.75 10.22
N ARG A 14 -0.64 -8.61 9.51
CA ARG A 14 -0.44 -10.08 9.55
C ARG A 14 0.67 -10.56 8.63
N CYS A 15 1.08 -9.73 7.67
CA CYS A 15 2.15 -10.03 6.73
C CYS A 15 3.50 -9.69 7.38
N PRO A 16 4.44 -10.65 7.52
CA PRO A 16 5.79 -10.38 7.97
C PRO A 16 6.52 -9.33 7.09
N PRO A 17 7.51 -8.61 7.63
CA PRO A 17 8.28 -7.62 6.87
C PRO A 17 9.06 -8.24 5.69
N ASP A 18 9.58 -9.45 5.83
CA ASP A 18 10.36 -10.17 4.79
C ASP A 18 9.50 -10.97 3.80
N HIS A 19 8.18 -10.89 3.87
CA HIS A 19 7.33 -11.66 2.96
C HIS A 19 7.37 -11.06 1.56
N SER A 20 7.62 -11.91 0.56
CA SER A 20 7.66 -11.56 -0.87
C SER A 20 6.40 -10.85 -1.40
N ASP A 21 5.23 -11.07 -0.80
CA ASP A 21 3.95 -10.44 -1.19
C ASP A 21 3.69 -9.12 -0.47
N ARG A 22 4.52 -8.73 0.49
CA ARG A 22 4.38 -7.45 1.21
C ARG A 22 4.29 -6.24 0.28
N PRO A 23 5.08 -6.11 -0.81
CA PRO A 23 4.93 -5.02 -1.77
C PRO A 23 3.54 -4.99 -2.43
N LYS A 24 2.92 -6.16 -2.66
CA LYS A 24 1.58 -6.25 -3.25
C LYS A 24 0.51 -5.73 -2.28
N PHE A 25 0.63 -6.04 -0.99
CA PHE A 25 -0.29 -5.52 0.03
C PHE A 25 -0.14 -4.02 0.24
N LEU A 26 1.09 -3.49 0.25
CA LEU A 26 1.35 -2.05 0.29
C LEU A 26 0.71 -1.33 -0.90
N ASN A 27 0.87 -1.86 -2.11
CA ASN A 27 0.28 -1.28 -3.32
C ASN A 27 -1.25 -1.31 -3.28
N LYS A 28 -1.86 -2.41 -2.82
CA LYS A 28 -3.32 -2.51 -2.65
C LYS A 28 -3.85 -1.46 -1.68
N LEU A 29 -3.19 -1.26 -0.54
CA LEU A 29 -3.58 -0.24 0.43
C LEU A 29 -3.45 1.17 -0.17
N ALA A 30 -2.35 1.45 -0.88
CA ALA A 30 -2.12 2.72 -1.55
C ALA A 30 -3.22 3.05 -2.59
N VAL A 31 -3.65 2.06 -3.37
CA VAL A 31 -4.75 2.22 -4.36
C VAL A 31 -6.08 2.51 -3.65
N SER A 32 -6.40 1.81 -2.57
CA SER A 32 -7.62 2.04 -1.78
C SER A 32 -7.65 3.44 -1.17
N LEU A 33 -6.52 3.91 -0.63
CA LEU A 33 -6.38 5.27 -0.11
C LEU A 33 -6.52 6.33 -1.20
N ARG A 34 -5.91 6.11 -2.37
CA ARG A 34 -6.08 7.01 -3.52
C ARG A 34 -7.53 7.11 -3.97
N LYS A 35 -8.25 5.97 -4.04
CA LYS A 35 -9.68 5.93 -4.36
C LYS A 35 -10.50 6.71 -3.32
N ARG A 36 -10.19 6.54 -2.03
CA ARG A 36 -10.84 7.25 -0.93
C ARG A 36 -10.56 8.76 -0.99
N PHE A 37 -9.34 9.18 -1.33
CA PHE A 37 -9.02 10.57 -1.61
C PHE A 37 -9.85 11.13 -2.77
N THR A 38 -9.96 10.42 -3.90
CA THR A 38 -10.79 10.87 -5.02
C THR A 38 -12.27 11.06 -4.62
N GLN A 39 -12.77 10.24 -3.70
CA GLN A 39 -14.16 10.32 -3.23
C GLN A 39 -14.39 11.40 -2.16
N ARG A 40 -13.43 11.60 -1.25
CA ARG A 40 -13.63 12.40 -0.03
C ARG A 40 -12.77 13.66 0.04
N GLY A 41 -11.77 13.79 -0.83
CA GLY A 41 -10.83 14.91 -0.88
C GLY A 41 -9.90 15.02 0.32
N VAL A 42 -9.73 13.95 1.12
CA VAL A 42 -8.94 13.97 2.36
C VAL A 42 -7.44 13.85 2.04
N PRO A 43 -6.63 14.92 2.20
CA PRO A 43 -5.23 14.92 1.73
C PRO A 43 -4.35 13.87 2.42
N SER A 44 -4.63 13.55 3.69
CA SER A 44 -3.89 12.54 4.43
C SER A 44 -4.00 11.14 3.81
N ASP A 45 -5.10 10.83 3.11
CA ASP A 45 -5.22 9.56 2.38
C ASP A 45 -4.22 9.53 1.21
N LEU A 46 -3.97 10.67 0.55
CA LEU A 46 -2.99 10.76 -0.54
C LEU A 46 -1.54 10.70 -0.01
N ASP A 47 -1.25 11.39 1.09
CA ASP A 47 0.07 11.35 1.73
C ASP A 47 0.42 9.91 2.16
N GLU A 48 -0.52 9.21 2.82
CA GLU A 48 -0.31 7.81 3.21
C GLU A 48 -0.13 6.89 1.98
N SER A 49 -0.87 7.13 0.89
CA SER A 49 -0.70 6.40 -0.37
C SER A 49 0.72 6.52 -0.93
N ILE A 50 1.29 7.73 -0.91
CA ILE A 50 2.66 8.00 -1.39
C ILE A 50 3.70 7.26 -0.54
N GLU A 51 3.58 7.33 0.78
CA GLU A 51 4.50 6.66 1.70
C GLU A 51 4.48 5.14 1.52
N LEU A 52 3.30 4.56 1.31
CA LEU A 52 3.16 3.11 1.06
C LEU A 52 3.79 2.69 -0.27
N LEU A 53 3.65 3.50 -1.33
CA LEU A 53 4.30 3.23 -2.62
C LEU A 53 5.82 3.33 -2.51
N ARG A 54 6.34 4.30 -1.75
CA ARG A 54 7.78 4.40 -1.45
C ARG A 54 8.27 3.16 -0.70
N ALA A 55 7.56 2.72 0.33
CA ALA A 55 7.89 1.51 1.07
C ALA A 55 7.88 0.26 0.16
N ALA A 56 6.93 0.14 -0.76
CA ALA A 56 6.87 -0.98 -1.71
C ALA A 56 8.09 -1.00 -2.66
N LEU A 57 8.57 0.17 -3.08
CA LEU A 57 9.76 0.30 -3.93
C LEU A 57 11.07 0.00 -3.19
N LEU A 58 11.14 0.29 -1.88
CA LEU A 58 12.29 -0.06 -1.04
C LEU A 58 12.45 -1.57 -0.87
N LEU A 59 11.33 -2.30 -0.81
CA LEU A 59 11.33 -3.76 -0.71
C LEU A 59 11.69 -4.47 -2.03
N ARG A 60 11.64 -3.77 -3.16
CA ARG A 60 12.01 -4.29 -4.49
C ARG A 60 13.16 -3.45 -5.05
N PRO A 61 14.39 -3.55 -4.54
CA PRO A 61 15.50 -2.70 -4.97
C PRO A 61 15.79 -2.82 -6.48
N PRO A 62 16.48 -1.85 -7.09
CA PRO A 62 16.87 -1.91 -8.50
C PRO A 62 17.58 -3.24 -8.82
N GLY A 63 17.15 -3.92 -9.88
CA GLY A 63 17.64 -5.26 -10.25
C GLY A 63 16.85 -6.45 -9.70
N HIS A 64 15.84 -6.21 -8.84
CA HIS A 64 14.91 -7.25 -8.42
C HIS A 64 13.99 -7.63 -9.59
N SER A 65 13.86 -8.93 -9.91
CA SER A 65 13.10 -9.41 -11.10
C SER A 65 11.65 -8.92 -11.13
N ASP A 66 11.03 -8.76 -9.96
CA ASP A 66 9.68 -8.23 -9.88
C ASP A 66 9.56 -6.72 -10.07
N ARG A 67 10.65 -5.93 -10.14
CA ARG A 67 10.61 -4.45 -10.22
C ARG A 67 10.15 -3.93 -11.60
N SER A 68 8.85 -3.92 -11.82
CA SER A 68 8.11 -3.19 -12.88
C SER A 68 7.96 -1.70 -12.58
#